data_AF-A0A1Q3QVF2-F1
#
_entry.id   AF-A0A1Q3QVF2-F1
#
_cell.length_a   1.000
_cell.length_b   1.000
_cell.length_c   1.000
_cell.angle_alpha   90.00
_cell.angle_beta   90.00
_cell.angle_gamma   90.00
#
_symmetry.space_group_name_H-M   'P 1'
#
loop_
_entity.id
_entity.type
_entity.pdbx_description
1 polymer ?
#
loop_
_entity_poly.entity_id
_entity_poly.type
_entity_poly.pdbx_seq_one_letter_code
_entity_poly.pdbx_strand_id
1 'polypeptide(L)'
;MEDQMISKQQGRTWGDWKLDTESHTLDLYMNGGILYSVQLTGITDSAQMLDWIIQLREKTWITNDHIGDLVSALDHIFDPQATICRGGQHRTIDPMRALNMFYASDPDDDHIWTRMVKPPA
;
A
#
# COMPACT_ATOMS: atom_id res chain seq x y z
N MET A 1 30.12 -12.23 -5.07
CA MET A 1 29.90 -12.49 -3.63
C MET A 1 28.92 -11.43 -3.16
N GLU A 2 27.66 -11.56 -3.56
CA GLU A 2 26.56 -10.64 -3.24
C GLU A 2 25.33 -11.53 -3.07
N ASP A 3 25.21 -12.14 -1.91
CA ASP A 3 24.20 -13.16 -1.62
C ASP A 3 23.63 -12.97 -0.21
N GLN A 4 23.42 -11.72 0.19
CA GLN A 4 22.85 -11.39 1.50
C GLN A 4 21.97 -10.14 1.44
N MET A 5 20.78 -10.25 0.87
CA MET A 5 19.65 -9.35 1.18
C MET A 5 18.28 -10.02 1.07
N ILE A 6 18.20 -11.35 1.08
CA ILE A 6 16.92 -12.08 1.18
C ILE A 6 16.70 -12.46 2.66
N SER A 7 16.36 -11.50 3.51
CA SER A 7 15.64 -11.78 4.77
C SER A 7 15.13 -10.48 5.41
N LYS A 8 13.86 -10.15 5.17
CA LYS A 8 12.97 -9.26 5.96
C LYS A 8 11.59 -8.98 5.31
N GLN A 9 11.31 -9.52 4.12
CA GLN A 9 10.15 -9.16 3.28
C GLN A 9 8.84 -9.95 3.51
N GLN A 10 8.78 -10.92 4.42
CA GLN A 10 7.67 -11.89 4.50
C GLN A 10 6.28 -11.29 4.85
N GLY A 11 6.15 -9.99 5.14
CA GLY A 11 4.85 -9.33 5.43
C GLY A 11 4.54 -8.10 4.57
N ARG A 12 5.24 -7.87 3.45
CA ARG A 12 5.14 -6.60 2.68
C ARG A 12 5.13 -6.81 1.15
N THR A 13 4.58 -7.94 0.73
CA THR A 13 4.48 -8.33 -0.67
C THR A 13 3.06 -8.78 -0.98
N TRP A 14 2.54 -8.35 -2.12
CA TRP A 14 1.21 -8.70 -2.61
C TRP A 14 1.37 -9.12 -4.07
N GLY A 15 1.41 -10.44 -4.30
CA GLY A 15 1.83 -11.00 -5.58
C GLY A 15 3.19 -10.45 -6.02
N ASP A 16 3.22 -9.81 -7.18
CA ASP A 16 4.43 -9.20 -7.77
C ASP A 16 4.75 -7.79 -7.23
N TRP A 17 3.90 -7.23 -6.37
CA TRP A 17 4.14 -5.95 -5.69
C TRP A 17 4.96 -6.13 -4.42
N LYS A 18 5.92 -5.24 -4.20
CA LYS A 18 6.73 -5.19 -2.98
C LYS A 18 6.81 -3.76 -2.46
N LEU A 19 6.71 -3.61 -1.14
CA LEU A 19 6.90 -2.32 -0.49
C LEU A 19 8.40 -2.04 -0.31
N ASP A 20 8.87 -0.93 -0.89
CA ASP A 20 10.14 -0.31 -0.54
C ASP A 20 9.89 0.73 0.55
N THR A 21 10.37 0.43 1.77
CA THR A 21 10.20 1.31 2.92
C THR A 21 11.15 2.50 2.95
N GLU A 22 12.24 2.46 2.18
CA GLU A 22 13.18 3.59 2.06
C GLU A 22 12.62 4.63 1.10
N SER A 23 12.11 4.18 -0.06
CA SER A 23 11.54 5.06 -1.09
C SER A 23 10.05 5.37 -0.87
N HIS A 24 9.39 4.65 0.04
CA HIS A 24 7.94 4.73 0.28
C HIS A 24 7.13 4.47 -0.99
N THR A 25 7.55 3.45 -1.76
CA THR A 25 6.92 3.04 -3.00
C THR A 25 6.39 1.61 -2.90
N LEU A 26 5.30 1.35 -3.63
CA LEU A 26 4.93 -0.02 -3.97
C LEU A 26 5.47 -0.31 -5.37
N ASP A 27 6.39 -1.25 -5.46
CA ASP A 27 7.12 -1.57 -6.69
C ASP A 27 6.58 -2.86 -7.30
N LEU A 28 6.16 -2.80 -8.55
CA LEU A 28 5.75 -3.96 -9.33
C LEU A 28 6.96 -4.58 -10.02
N TYR A 29 7.20 -5.85 -9.75
CA TYR A 29 8.28 -6.61 -10.37
C TYR A 29 7.77 -7.45 -11.53
N MET A 30 8.39 -7.31 -12.70
CA MET A 30 8.13 -8.18 -13.86
C MET A 30 9.44 -8.48 -14.58
N ASN A 31 9.57 -9.69 -15.11
CA ASN A 31 10.76 -10.12 -15.86
C ASN A 31 12.10 -9.90 -15.11
N GLY A 32 12.10 -10.05 -13.79
CA GLY A 32 13.30 -9.95 -12.96
C GLY A 32 13.74 -8.53 -12.58
N GLY A 33 12.93 -7.50 -12.87
CA GLY A 33 13.21 -6.11 -12.49
C GLY A 33 11.97 -5.32 -12.07
N ILE A 34 12.19 -4.13 -11.52
CA ILE A 34 11.11 -3.17 -11.22
C ILE A 34 10.61 -2.63 -12.54
N LEU A 35 9.32 -2.84 -12.83
CA LEU A 35 8.66 -2.30 -14.01
C LEU A 35 8.02 -0.93 -13.74
N TYR A 36 7.45 -0.77 -12.54
CA TYR A 36 6.70 0.42 -12.17
C TYR A 36 6.67 0.60 -10.65
N SER A 37 6.59 1.86 -10.20
CA SER A 37 6.53 2.22 -8.78
C SER A 37 5.38 3.19 -8.52
N VAL A 38 4.56 2.88 -7.53
CA VAL A 38 3.50 3.76 -7.03
C VAL A 38 4.03 4.53 -5.82
N GLN A 39 4.04 5.86 -5.89
CA GLN A 39 4.50 6.68 -4.78
C GLN A 39 3.41 6.83 -3.71
N LEU A 40 3.60 6.17 -2.56
CA LEU A 40 2.60 6.11 -1.50
C LEU A 40 2.44 7.44 -0.75
N THR A 41 3.50 8.24 -0.67
CA THR A 41 3.45 9.59 -0.07
C THR A 41 2.61 10.59 -0.87
N GLY A 42 2.23 10.25 -2.11
CA GLY A 42 1.34 11.05 -2.93
C GLY A 42 -0.15 10.74 -2.74
N ILE A 43 -0.50 9.73 -1.94
CA ILE A 43 -1.88 9.29 -1.71
C ILE A 43 -2.41 9.94 -0.43
N THR A 44 -2.91 11.17 -0.54
CA THR A 44 -3.47 11.93 0.59
C THR A 44 -4.98 11.80 0.70
N ASP A 45 -5.67 11.31 -0.32
CA ASP A 45 -7.13 11.11 -0.32
C ASP A 45 -7.59 9.95 -1.23
N SER A 46 -8.90 9.67 -1.18
CA SER A 46 -9.53 8.59 -1.96
C SER A 46 -9.55 8.84 -3.46
N ALA A 47 -9.52 10.10 -3.91
CA ALA A 47 -9.47 10.42 -5.34
C ALA A 47 -8.09 10.07 -5.92
N GLN A 48 -7.02 10.39 -5.20
CA GLN A 48 -5.65 10.04 -5.60
C GLN A 48 -5.40 8.52 -5.54
N MET A 49 -5.94 7.83 -4.53
CA MET A 49 -5.89 6.36 -4.50
C MET A 49 -6.60 5.74 -5.71
N LEU A 50 -7.80 6.24 -6.03
CA LEU A 50 -8.56 5.77 -7.19
C LEU A 50 -7.85 6.08 -8.51
N ASP A 51 -7.22 7.26 -8.63
CA ASP A 51 -6.44 7.64 -9.81
C ASP A 51 -5.34 6.62 -10.10
N TRP A 52 -4.57 6.18 -9.09
CA TRP A 52 -3.57 5.13 -9.26
C TRP A 52 -4.15 3.82 -9.77
N ILE A 53 -5.26 3.36 -9.19
CA ILE A 53 -5.91 2.09 -9.57
C ILE A 53 -6.38 2.16 -11.03
N ILE A 54 -7.06 3.23 -11.41
CA ILE A 54 -7.58 3.39 -12.78
C ILE A 54 -6.45 3.63 -13.78
N GLN A 55 -5.46 4.44 -13.45
CA GLN A 55 -4.31 4.72 -14.30
C GLN A 55 -3.52 3.44 -14.62
N LEU A 56 -3.31 2.56 -13.64
CA LEU A 56 -2.63 1.28 -13.85
C LEU A 56 -3.50 0.32 -14.64
N ARG A 57 -4.81 0.30 -14.41
CA ARG A 57 -5.74 -0.56 -15.16
C ARG A 57 -5.76 -0.24 -16.66
N GLU A 58 -5.54 1.02 -17.04
CA GLU A 58 -5.44 1.45 -18.44
C GLU A 58 -4.12 1.03 -19.12
N LYS A 59 -3.16 0.45 -18.39
CA LYS A 59 -1.90 -0.05 -18.97
C LYS A 59 -2.10 -1.43 -19.58
N THR A 60 -1.73 -1.59 -20.84
CA THR A 60 -1.90 -2.86 -21.60
C THR A 60 -1.10 -4.04 -21.07
N TRP A 61 -0.09 -3.79 -20.22
CA TRP A 61 0.77 -4.79 -19.61
C TRP A 61 0.39 -5.14 -18.17
N ILE A 62 -0.64 -4.49 -17.61
CA ILE A 62 -1.19 -4.81 -16.29
C ILE A 62 -2.28 -5.88 -16.43
N THR A 63 -2.23 -6.89 -15.55
CA THR A 63 -3.26 -7.93 -15.45
C THR A 63 -4.29 -7.56 -14.38
N ASN A 64 -5.43 -8.27 -14.37
CA ASN A 64 -6.40 -8.11 -13.28
C ASN A 64 -5.80 -8.53 -11.93
N ASP A 65 -4.91 -9.52 -11.90
CA ASP A 65 -4.25 -9.99 -10.68
C ASP A 65 -3.34 -8.89 -10.11
N HIS A 66 -2.55 -8.21 -10.96
CA HIS A 66 -1.75 -7.06 -10.51
C HIS A 66 -2.60 -5.95 -9.89
N ILE A 67 -3.80 -5.69 -10.44
CA ILE A 67 -4.72 -4.70 -9.86
C ILE A 67 -5.33 -5.20 -8.55
N GLY A 68 -5.72 -6.47 -8.47
CA GLY A 68 -6.22 -7.08 -7.25
C GLY A 68 -5.21 -6.97 -6.12
N ASP A 69 -3.96 -7.34 -6.39
CA ASP A 69 -2.87 -7.28 -5.43
C ASP A 69 -2.53 -5.84 -5.01
N LEU A 70 -2.58 -4.88 -5.95
CA LEU A 70 -2.44 -3.45 -5.62
C LEU A 70 -3.54 -2.99 -4.67
N VAL A 71 -4.79 -3.37 -4.92
CA VAL A 71 -5.92 -3.01 -4.04
C VAL A 71 -5.72 -3.63 -2.66
N SER A 72 -5.32 -4.90 -2.56
CA SER A 72 -4.99 -5.53 -1.28
C SER A 72 -3.84 -4.84 -0.55
N ALA A 73 -2.81 -4.40 -1.27
CA ALA A 73 -1.70 -3.64 -0.69
C ALA A 73 -2.16 -2.29 -0.12
N LEU A 74 -2.94 -1.54 -0.90
CA LEU A 74 -3.49 -0.25 -0.49
C LEU A 74 -4.45 -0.38 0.70
N ASP A 75 -5.25 -1.44 0.75
CA ASP A 75 -6.13 -1.76 1.87
C ASP A 75 -5.34 -2.04 3.15
N HIS A 76 -4.30 -2.87 3.09
CA HIS A 76 -3.43 -3.17 4.22
C HIS A 76 -2.63 -1.95 4.71
N ILE A 77 -2.15 -1.09 3.80
CA ILE A 77 -1.29 0.04 4.15
C ILE A 77 -2.12 1.22 4.71
N PHE A 78 -3.26 1.52 4.09
CA PHE A 78 -4.00 2.76 4.37
C PHE A 78 -5.34 2.54 5.07
N ASP A 79 -5.91 1.34 5.08
CA ASP A 79 -7.28 1.04 5.52
C ASP A 79 -8.25 2.12 5.07
N PRO A 80 -8.50 2.19 3.74
CA PRO A 80 -9.27 3.27 3.17
C PRO A 80 -10.66 3.35 3.80
N GLN A 81 -11.25 2.23 4.24
CA GLN A 81 -12.57 2.23 4.86
C GLN A 81 -12.59 2.91 6.24
N ALA A 82 -11.52 2.80 7.03
CA ALA A 82 -11.39 3.57 8.27
C ALA A 82 -10.87 5.01 8.04
N THR A 83 -10.11 5.25 6.96
CA THR A 83 -9.41 6.52 6.73
C THR A 83 -10.07 7.41 5.67
N ILE A 84 -9.76 7.21 4.39
CA ILE A 84 -10.04 8.13 3.27
C ILE A 84 -11.39 7.89 2.55
N CYS A 85 -12.02 6.74 2.77
CA CYS A 85 -13.29 6.29 2.17
C CYS A 85 -14.43 6.10 3.18
N ARG A 86 -14.23 6.44 4.46
CA ARG A 86 -15.21 6.17 5.53
C ARG A 86 -16.58 6.79 5.22
N GLY A 87 -17.57 5.94 5.03
CA GLY A 87 -18.95 6.33 4.71
C GLY A 87 -19.11 6.97 3.32
N GLY A 88 -18.18 6.73 2.39
CA GLY A 88 -18.18 7.34 1.05
C GLY A 88 -17.92 8.85 1.06
N GLN A 89 -17.43 9.40 2.17
CA GLN A 89 -17.14 10.83 2.30
C GLN A 89 -15.67 11.10 2.00
N HIS A 90 -15.40 12.17 1.25
CA HIS A 90 -14.04 12.66 1.03
C HIS A 90 -13.38 13.02 2.36
N ARG A 91 -12.16 12.51 2.54
CA ARG A 91 -11.30 12.75 3.69
C ARG A 91 -9.85 12.77 3.21
N THR A 92 -9.01 13.46 3.96
CA THR A 92 -7.57 13.52 3.72
C THR A 92 -6.80 12.91 4.89
N ILE A 93 -5.63 12.37 4.58
CA ILE A 93 -4.65 11.85 5.54
C ILE A 93 -3.27 12.45 5.31
N ASP A 94 -2.42 12.33 6.33
CA ASP A 94 -0.98 12.43 6.16
C ASP A 94 -0.46 11.02 5.80
N PRO A 95 -0.02 10.79 4.55
CA PRO A 95 0.40 9.46 4.11
C PRO A 95 1.68 8.99 4.82
N MET A 96 2.56 9.91 5.20
CA MET A 96 3.78 9.54 5.93
C MET A 96 3.43 9.04 7.33
N ARG A 97 2.43 9.67 7.97
CA ARG A 97 1.91 9.18 9.24
C ARG A 97 1.29 7.79 9.11
N ALA A 98 0.50 7.54 8.05
CA ALA A 98 -0.10 6.23 7.80
C ALA A 98 0.98 5.15 7.59
N LEU A 99 1.98 5.43 6.75
CA LEU A 99 3.11 4.52 6.51
C LEU A 99 3.91 4.24 7.77
N ASN A 100 4.20 5.26 8.58
CA ASN A 100 4.91 5.07 9.85
C ASN A 100 4.11 4.17 10.81
N MET A 101 2.78 4.28 10.84
CA MET A 101 1.93 3.38 11.62
C MET A 101 2.00 1.96 11.10
N PHE A 102 1.96 1.77 9.77
CA PHE A 102 2.10 0.46 9.12
C PHE A 102 3.51 -0.16 9.31
N TYR A 103 4.56 0.65 9.41
CA TYR A 103 5.90 0.15 9.67
C TYR A 103 6.13 -0.23 11.13
N ALA A 104 5.46 0.48 12.03
CA ALA A 104 5.53 0.24 13.47
C ALA A 104 4.69 -0.97 13.91
N SER A 105 3.74 -1.42 13.08
CA SER A 105 3.05 -2.67 13.30
C SER A 105 3.91 -3.88 12.99
N ASP A 106 3.84 -4.88 13.86
CA ASP A 106 4.54 -6.15 13.69
C ASP A 106 3.99 -6.86 12.44
N PRO A 107 4.84 -7.38 11.52
CA PRO A 107 4.38 -8.15 10.36
C PRO A 107 3.52 -9.37 10.71
N ASP A 108 3.52 -9.83 11.97
CA ASP A 108 2.68 -10.92 12.48
C ASP A 108 1.50 -10.46 13.38
N ASP A 109 1.22 -9.15 13.50
CA ASP A 109 0.16 -8.61 14.40
C ASP A 109 -1.13 -8.24 13.65
N ASP A 110 -2.09 -9.16 13.66
CA ASP A 110 -3.45 -9.00 13.14
C ASP A 110 -4.31 -7.92 13.88
N HIS A 111 -3.83 -7.29 14.96
CA HIS A 111 -4.64 -6.41 15.84
C HIS A 111 -4.53 -4.89 15.60
N ILE A 112 -3.79 -4.43 14.59
CA ILE A 112 -3.54 -2.99 14.29
C ILE A 112 -4.83 -2.15 14.25
N TRP A 113 -5.90 -2.72 13.70
CA TRP A 113 -7.19 -2.05 13.46
C TRP A 113 -7.91 -1.56 14.72
N THR A 114 -7.60 -2.12 15.90
CA THR A 114 -8.25 -1.71 17.15
C THR A 114 -7.77 -0.36 17.71
N ARG A 115 -6.60 0.14 17.27
CA ARG A 115 -5.99 1.37 17.83
C ARG A 115 -6.25 2.63 17.02
N MET A 116 -6.86 2.51 15.84
CA MET A 116 -7.11 3.64 14.93
C MET A 116 -8.42 4.40 15.22
N VAL A 117 -9.24 3.92 16.15
CA VAL A 117 -10.53 4.56 16.50
C VAL A 117 -10.36 5.41 17.76
N LYS A 118 -10.55 6.74 17.64
CA LYS A 118 -10.74 7.60 18.83
C LYS A 118 -12.01 7.10 19.54
N PRO A 119 -11.98 6.79 20.85
CA PRO A 119 -13.17 6.30 21.54
C PRO A 119 -14.31 7.31 21.39
N PRO A 120 -15.56 6.83 21.23
CA PRO A 120 -16.71 7.71 21.07
C PRO A 120 -16.82 8.63 22.29
N ALA A 121 -16.98 9.93 22.03
CA ALA A 121 -17.47 10.90 23.00
C ALA A 121 -19.00 11.00 22.87
#